data_AF-A0A850M8B3-F1
#
_entry.id   AF-A0A850M8B3-F1
#
_cell.length_a   1.000
_cell.length_b   1.000
_cell.length_c   1.000
_cell.angle_alpha   90.00
_cell.angle_beta   90.00
_cell.angle_gamma   90.00
#
_symmetry.space_group_name_H-M   'P 1'
#
loop_
_entity.id
_entity.type
_entity.pdbx_description
1 polymer ?
#
loop_
_entity_poly.entity_id
_entity_poly.type
_entity_poly.pdbx_seq_one_letter_code
_entity_poly.pdbx_strand_id
1 'polypeptide(L)'
;MAEFLGKPRIKKEDISEYMQAQKTIVEYFLNEMKPRMHFVMEYETFEKLEKAITKKFGFFSAENVQKAGREALKEWIEKNL
;
A
#
# COMPACT_ATOMS: atom_id res chain seq x y z
N MET A 1 21.64 -20.60 9.40
CA MET A 1 20.43 -20.14 8.68
C MET A 1 20.04 -18.80 9.29
N ALA A 2 20.41 -17.68 8.67
CA ALA A 2 19.90 -16.39 9.10
C ALA A 2 18.48 -16.28 8.55
N GLU A 3 17.49 -16.57 9.38
CA GLU A 3 16.10 -16.25 9.06
C GLU A 3 16.03 -14.74 8.80
N PHE A 4 15.70 -14.37 7.57
CA PHE A 4 15.47 -12.98 7.22
C PHE A 4 14.23 -12.50 7.99
N LEU A 5 14.43 -11.93 9.18
CA LEU A 5 13.39 -11.49 10.13
C LEU A 5 12.52 -10.31 9.63
N GLY A 6 12.55 -10.02 8.33
CA GLY A 6 11.93 -8.84 7.75
C GLY A 6 12.57 -7.55 8.25
N LYS A 7 12.28 -6.43 7.57
CA LYS A 7 12.63 -5.12 8.13
C LYS A 7 11.85 -4.93 9.45
N PRO A 8 12.47 -4.41 10.52
CA PRO A 8 11.75 -4.13 11.76
C PRO A 8 10.54 -3.23 11.46
N ARG A 9 9.37 -3.54 12.03
CA ARG A 9 8.18 -2.71 11.90
C ARG A 9 8.34 -1.47 12.79
N ILE A 10 9.15 -0.52 12.33
CA ILE A 10 9.40 0.74 13.03
C ILE A 10 8.10 1.51 13.08
N LYS A 11 7.65 1.83 14.29
CA LYS A 11 6.52 2.73 14.52
C LYS A 11 7.02 4.14 14.75
N LYS A 12 6.10 5.11 14.69
CA LYS A 12 6.45 6.51 14.94
C LYS A 12 7.01 6.73 16.35
N GLU A 13 6.52 5.95 17.31
CA GLU A 13 6.94 6.01 18.72
C GLU A 13 8.39 5.54 18.90
N ASP A 14 8.92 4.73 17.98
CA ASP A 14 10.30 4.22 18.02
C ASP A 14 11.32 5.26 17.51
N ILE A 15 10.86 6.42 17.04
CA ILE A 15 11.67 7.50 16.47
C ILE A 15 11.88 8.59 17.54
N SER A 16 13.08 9.16 17.65
CA SER A 16 13.37 10.20 18.64
C SER A 16 12.47 11.43 18.51
N GLU A 17 12.12 12.08 19.62
CA GLU A 17 11.22 13.24 19.65
C GLU A 17 11.68 14.39 18.72
N TYR A 18 12.99 14.61 18.65
CA TYR A 18 13.60 15.58 17.72
C TYR A 18 13.27 15.27 16.25
N MET A 19 13.31 14.00 15.87
CA MET A 19 12.96 13.56 14.52
C MET A 19 11.46 13.58 14.30
N GLN A 20 10.64 13.27 15.31
CA GLN A 20 9.17 13.37 15.21
C GLN A 20 8.69 14.80 14.92
N ALA A 21 9.43 15.82 15.34
CA ALA A 21 9.16 17.22 14.98
C ALA A 21 9.27 17.46 13.46
N GLN A 22 10.05 16.65 12.75
CA GLN A 22 10.16 16.65 11.29
C GLN A 22 9.11 15.72 10.66
N LYS A 23 7.83 16.05 10.90
CA LYS A 23 6.67 15.19 10.57
C LYS A 23 6.70 14.66 9.12
N THR A 24 7.02 15.51 8.14
CA THR A 24 7.06 15.13 6.71
C THR A 24 8.13 14.08 6.42
N ILE A 25 9.31 14.22 7.02
CA ILE A 25 10.45 13.31 6.80
C ILE A 25 10.16 11.96 7.46
N VAL A 26 9.62 11.97 8.68
CA VAL A 26 9.23 10.76 9.40
C VAL A 26 8.13 9.99 8.67
N GLU A 27 7.10 10.69 8.18
CA GLU A 27 6.03 10.05 7.39
C GLU A 27 6.56 9.43 6.10
N TYR A 28 7.50 10.10 5.42
CA TYR A 28 8.16 9.54 4.23
C TYR A 28 8.91 8.23 4.56
N PHE A 29 9.74 8.22 5.60
CA PHE A 29 10.47 7.00 6.00
C PHE A 29 9.53 5.87 6.41
N LEU A 30 8.50 6.16 7.20
CA LEU A 30 7.51 5.15 7.60
C LEU A 30 6.76 4.58 6.39
N ASN A 31 6.48 5.40 5.38
CA ASN A 31 5.85 4.93 4.14
C ASN A 31 6.80 4.08 3.28
N GLU A 32 8.09 4.41 3.22
CA GLU A 32 9.11 3.59 2.54
C GLU A 32 9.27 2.19 3.16
N MET A 33 9.00 2.05 4.46
CA MET A 33 9.06 0.76 5.14
C MET A 33 7.85 -0.14 4.92
N LYS A 34 6.76 0.37 4.33
CA LYS A 34 5.55 -0.42 4.08
C LYS A 34 5.81 -1.48 3.00
N PRO A 35 5.27 -2.70 3.14
CA PRO A 35 5.31 -3.70 2.09
C PRO A 35 4.70 -3.15 0.78
N ARG A 36 5.37 -3.43 -0.34
CA ARG A 36 4.90 -3.08 -1.68
C ARG A 36 4.58 -4.35 -2.46
N MET A 37 3.51 -4.31 -3.26
CA MET A 37 3.15 -5.38 -4.16
C MET A 37 3.22 -4.86 -5.60
N HIS A 38 3.81 -5.66 -6.47
CA HIS A 38 3.85 -5.41 -7.91
C HIS A 38 3.14 -6.57 -8.61
N PHE A 39 2.23 -6.25 -9.51
CA PHE A 39 1.46 -7.23 -10.27
C PHE A 39 1.80 -7.09 -11.75
N VAL A 40 2.12 -8.20 -12.39
CA VAL A 40 2.11 -8.32 -13.85
C VAL A 40 0.76 -8.91 -14.22
N MET A 41 0.03 -8.23 -15.09
CA MET A 41 -1.33 -8.61 -15.47
C MET A 41 -1.50 -8.44 -16.97
N GLU A 42 -2.37 -9.28 -17.54
CA GLU A 42 -2.71 -9.21 -18.97
C GLU A 42 -3.44 -7.92 -19.31
N TYR A 43 -3.25 -7.44 -20.54
CA TYR A 43 -3.85 -6.19 -21.02
C TYR A 43 -5.37 -6.16 -20.88
N GLU A 44 -6.06 -7.26 -21.21
CA GLU A 44 -7.53 -7.33 -21.06
C GLU A 44 -8.00 -7.16 -19.61
N THR A 45 -7.21 -7.69 -18.66
CA THR A 45 -7.51 -7.59 -17.23
C THR A 45 -7.26 -6.17 -16.75
N PHE A 46 -6.21 -5.52 -17.25
CA PHE A 46 -5.92 -4.12 -16.97
C PHE A 46 -7.03 -3.19 -17.47
N GLU A 47 -7.52 -3.37 -18.70
CA GLU A 47 -8.62 -2.57 -19.23
C GLU A 47 -9.91 -2.73 -18.42
N LYS A 48 -10.22 -3.95 -17.98
CA LYS A 48 -11.37 -4.21 -17.10
C LYS A 48 -11.21 -3.52 -15.75
N LEU A 49 -10.00 -3.54 -15.18
CA LEU A 49 -9.68 -2.85 -13.93
C LEU A 49 -9.86 -1.33 -14.08
N GLU A 50 -9.34 -0.74 -15.15
CA GLU A 50 -9.45 0.69 -15.43
C GLU A 50 -10.91 1.14 -15.53
N LYS A 51 -11.73 0.38 -16.26
CA LYS A 51 -13.18 0.62 -16.37
C LYS A 51 -13.87 0.52 -15.01
N ALA A 52 -13.55 -0.50 -14.22
CA ALA A 52 -14.13 -0.69 -12.89
C ALA A 52 -13.78 0.45 -11.93
N ILE A 53 -12.52 0.89 -11.92
CA ILE A 53 -12.04 2.01 -11.09
C ILE A 53 -12.71 3.30 -11.53
N THR A 54 -12.76 3.57 -12.84
CA THR A 54 -13.40 4.77 -13.38
C THR A 54 -14.89 4.80 -13.04
N LYS A 55 -15.59 3.65 -13.11
CA LYS A 55 -16.99 3.54 -12.72
C LYS A 55 -17.22 3.83 -11.23
N LYS A 56 -16.30 3.41 -10.35
CA LYS A 56 -16.44 3.55 -8.89
C LYS A 56 -15.97 4.91 -8.36
N PHE A 57 -14.87 5.44 -8.89
CA PHE A 57 -14.17 6.63 -8.39
C PHE A 57 -14.19 7.83 -9.35
N GLY A 58 -14.81 7.69 -10.53
CA GLY A 58 -14.97 8.74 -11.53
C GLY A 58 -13.81 8.85 -12.52
N PHE A 59 -12.57 8.54 -12.12
CA PHE A 59 -11.40 8.59 -13.00
C PHE A 59 -10.31 7.60 -12.57
N PHE A 60 -9.46 7.24 -13.52
CA PHE A 60 -8.31 6.38 -13.27
C PHE A 60 -7.12 7.21 -12.75
N SER A 61 -6.64 6.87 -11.54
CA SER A 61 -5.45 7.48 -10.93
C SER A 61 -4.73 6.50 -10.03
N ALA A 62 -3.45 6.72 -9.78
CA ALA A 62 -2.66 5.88 -8.89
C ALA A 62 -3.28 5.77 -7.48
N GLU A 63 -3.87 6.86 -6.97
CA GLU A 63 -4.56 6.85 -5.68
C GLU A 63 -5.81 5.96 -5.71
N ASN A 64 -6.63 6.07 -6.75
CA ASN A 64 -7.86 5.27 -6.89
C ASN A 64 -7.55 3.79 -7.12
N VAL A 65 -6.48 3.48 -7.87
CA VAL A 65 -5.96 2.11 -8.02
C VAL A 65 -5.52 1.54 -6.68
N GLN A 66 -4.78 2.31 -5.88
CA GLN A 66 -4.38 1.86 -4.55
C GLN A 66 -5.57 1.67 -3.60
N LYS A 67 -6.57 2.54 -3.65
CA LYS A 67 -7.81 2.40 -2.87
C LYS A 67 -8.55 1.13 -3.25
N ALA A 68 -8.81 0.92 -4.55
CA ALA A 68 -9.47 -0.28 -5.06
C ALA A 68 -8.70 -1.57 -4.69
N GLY A 69 -7.38 -1.57 -4.86
CA GLY A 69 -6.54 -2.70 -4.49
C GLY A 69 -6.56 -3.01 -2.99
N ARG A 70 -6.52 -1.98 -2.13
CA ARG A 70 -6.62 -2.16 -0.67
C ARG A 70 -7.99 -2.71 -0.25
N GLU A 71 -9.07 -2.22 -0.86
CA GLU A 71 -10.42 -2.74 -0.60
C GLU A 71 -10.54 -4.21 -0.99
N ALA A 72 -10.09 -4.57 -2.20
CA ALA A 72 -10.13 -5.95 -2.68
C ALA A 72 -9.28 -6.89 -1.81
N LEU A 73 -8.08 -6.46 -1.41
CA LEU A 73 -7.24 -7.23 -0.49
C LEU A 73 -7.88 -7.40 0.87
N LYS A 74 -8.46 -6.34 1.43
CA LYS A 74 -9.14 -6.41 2.73
C LYS A 74 -10.30 -7.39 2.69
N GLU A 75 -11.16 -7.29 1.67
CA GLU A 75 -12.29 -8.21 1.48
C GLU A 75 -11.81 -9.66 1.28
N TRP A 76 -10.75 -9.88 0.52
CA TRP A 76 -10.17 -11.21 0.33
C TRP A 76 -9.63 -11.79 1.63
N ILE A 77 -8.89 -10.99 2.42
CA ILE A 77 -8.35 -11.39 3.72
C ILE A 77 -9.50 -11.75 4.67
N GLU A 78 -10.50 -10.88 4.82
CA GLU A 78 -11.65 -11.11 5.72
C GLU A 78 -12.48 -12.35 5.37
N LYS A 79 -12.55 -12.71 4.08
CA LYS A 79 -13.27 -13.92 3.63
C LYS A 79 -12.48 -15.22 3.86
N ASN A 80 -11.17 -15.15 4.03
CA ASN A 80 -10.28 -16.32 4.07
C ASN A 80 -9.50 -16.44 5.39
N LEU A 81 -9.88 -15.69 6.41
CA LEU A 81 -9.38 -15.75 7.80
C LEU A 81 -10.48 -16.23 8.73
#